data_AF-A0A2X1IW60-F1
#
_entry.id   AF-A0A2X1IW60-F1
#
_cell.length_a   1.000
_cell.length_b   1.000
_cell.length_c   1.000
_cell.angle_alpha   90.00
_cell.angle_beta   90.00
_cell.angle_gamma   90.00
#
_symmetry.space_group_name_H-M   'P 1'
#
loop_
_entity.id
_entity.type
_entity.pdbx_description
1 polymer ?
#
loop_
_entity_poly.entity_id
_entity_poly.type
_entity_poly.pdbx_seq_one_letter_code
_entity_poly.pdbx_strand_id
1 'polypeptide(L)'
;MGVDALELLGGFTPDLMICDIAMPRMNGLKLLEHIRNRGDQTPVLVISATENMADIAKALRLGVEDVLLKPVKDLNRLREMVFACLYPSMFNSRVEEEERLFRDWDAMVDNPAAAAKLLQELQPPVQQVISHCRVNYRQLVAADKPGLVLDIAALSENDLAFLLP
;
A
#
# COMPACT_ATOMS: atom_id res chain seq x y z
N MET A 1 -5.69 -3.51 25.94
CA MET A 1 -6.04 -2.14 26.41
C MET A 1 -4.83 -1.23 26.20
N GLY A 2 -4.97 0.10 26.32
CA GLY A 2 -3.84 1.01 26.06
C GLY A 2 -2.60 0.75 26.93
N VAL A 3 -2.80 0.30 28.17
CA VAL A 3 -1.70 -0.11 29.08
C VAL A 3 -0.95 -1.32 28.53
N ASP A 4 -1.67 -2.38 28.19
CA ASP A 4 -1.08 -3.61 27.63
C ASP A 4 -0.33 -3.32 26.31
N ALA A 5 -0.84 -2.40 25.49
CA ALA A 5 -0.16 -1.97 24.27
C ALA A 5 1.17 -1.29 24.56
N LEU A 6 1.22 -0.40 25.57
CA LEU A 6 2.45 0.27 25.97
C LEU A 6 3.50 -0.71 26.51
N GLU A 7 3.08 -1.74 27.24
CA GLU A 7 3.97 -2.81 27.72
C GLU A 7 4.58 -3.61 26.55
N LEU A 8 3.76 -4.00 25.57
CA LEU A 8 4.24 -4.72 24.37
C LEU A 8 5.22 -3.88 23.54
N LEU A 9 4.96 -2.57 23.41
CA LEU A 9 5.84 -1.63 22.72
C LEU A 9 7.19 -1.43 23.42
N GLY A 10 7.39 -1.97 24.63
CA GLY A 10 8.70 -2.00 25.30
C GLY A 10 9.65 -3.08 24.75
N GLY A 11 9.12 -4.14 24.14
CA GLY A 11 9.92 -5.28 23.65
C GLY A 11 9.91 -5.47 22.13
N PHE A 12 9.07 -4.72 21.41
CA PHE A 12 8.89 -4.84 19.97
C PHE A 12 8.39 -3.53 19.37
N THR A 13 8.87 -3.20 18.16
CA THR A 13 8.44 -2.04 17.40
C THR A 13 7.63 -2.50 16.19
N PRO A 14 6.29 -2.32 16.16
CA PRO A 14 5.47 -2.71 15.02
C PRO A 14 5.68 -1.78 13.83
N ASP A 15 5.44 -2.32 12.63
CA ASP A 15 5.43 -1.56 11.37
C ASP A 15 4.21 -0.64 11.27
N LEU A 16 3.09 -0.99 11.94
CA LEU A 16 1.88 -0.18 12.03
C LEU A 16 1.14 -0.51 13.33
N MET A 17 0.68 0.52 14.04
CA MET A 17 -0.24 0.37 15.18
C MET A 17 -1.64 0.86 14.80
N ILE A 18 -2.67 0.05 15.05
CA ILE A 18 -4.06 0.46 14.91
C ILE A 18 -4.69 0.51 16.30
N CYS A 19 -5.28 1.65 16.69
CA CYS A 19 -5.88 1.80 18.01
C CYS A 19 -7.17 2.64 18.03
N ASP A 20 -8.01 2.44 19.05
CA ASP A 20 -9.15 3.32 19.34
C ASP A 20 -8.74 4.45 20.29
N ILE A 21 -9.38 5.61 20.20
CA ILE A 21 -9.28 6.67 21.21
C ILE A 21 -10.00 6.23 22.49
N ALA A 22 -11.23 5.71 22.37
CA ALA A 22 -12.06 5.35 23.52
C ALA A 22 -11.68 3.94 24.03
N MET A 23 -10.72 3.89 24.95
CA MET A 23 -10.28 2.64 25.58
C MET A 23 -10.28 2.75 27.11
N PRO A 24 -10.59 1.66 27.83
CA PRO A 24 -10.52 1.63 29.29
C PRO A 24 -9.06 1.70 29.79
N ARG A 25 -8.90 2.22 31.02
CA ARG A 25 -7.63 2.44 31.74
C ARG A 25 -6.74 3.52 31.13
N MET A 26 -6.31 3.34 29.88
CA MET A 26 -5.52 4.31 29.12
C MET A 26 -6.17 4.49 27.75
N ASN A 27 -6.58 5.73 27.46
CA ASN A 27 -7.17 6.09 26.18
C ASN A 27 -6.08 6.14 25.08
N GLY A 28 -6.50 6.06 23.81
CA GLY A 28 -5.56 6.03 22.67
C GLY A 28 -4.71 7.29 22.55
N LEU A 29 -5.25 8.46 22.93
CA LEU A 29 -4.50 9.72 22.87
C LEU A 29 -3.34 9.76 23.88
N LYS A 30 -3.54 9.25 25.10
CA LYS A 30 -2.48 9.14 26.12
C LYS A 30 -1.42 8.12 25.73
N LEU A 31 -1.84 7.00 25.12
CA LEU A 31 -0.91 6.01 24.56
C LEU A 31 -0.05 6.66 23.47
N LEU A 32 -0.68 7.39 22.54
CA LEU A 32 -0.01 8.09 21.46
C LEU A 32 0.97 9.15 21.97
N GLU A 33 0.58 9.95 22.98
CA GLU A 33 1.49 10.89 23.64
C GLU A 33 2.70 10.19 24.26
N HIS A 34 2.52 9.05 24.93
CA HIS A 34 3.62 8.32 25.55
C HIS A 34 4.65 7.85 24.53
N ILE A 35 4.20 7.22 23.44
CA ILE A 35 5.10 6.67 22.43
C ILE A 35 5.82 7.78 21.67
N ARG A 36 5.14 8.89 21.37
CA ARG A 36 5.76 10.05 20.70
C ARG A 36 6.78 10.75 21.61
N ASN A 37 6.49 10.88 22.91
CA ASN A 37 7.43 11.44 23.88
C ASN A 37 8.66 10.54 24.10
N ARG A 38 8.53 9.22 23.90
CA ARG A 38 9.64 8.26 23.88
C ARG A 38 10.51 8.39 22.62
N GLY A 39 10.01 9.08 21.59
CA GLY A 39 10.67 9.26 20.30
C GLY A 39 10.22 8.26 19.23
N ASP A 40 9.21 7.41 19.52
CA ASP A 40 8.75 6.38 18.59
C ASP A 40 8.09 7.00 17.36
N GLN A 41 8.56 6.60 16.18
CA GLN A 41 8.04 7.03 14.89
C GLN A 41 7.13 5.99 14.23
N THR A 42 6.71 4.95 14.96
CA THR A 42 5.77 3.95 14.46
C THR A 42 4.53 4.63 13.88
N PRO A 43 4.15 4.31 12.63
CA PRO A 43 2.90 4.76 12.02
C PRO A 43 1.71 4.33 12.87
N VAL A 44 0.77 5.26 13.08
CA VAL A 44 -0.43 4.99 13.88
C VAL A 44 -1.67 5.34 13.09
N LEU A 45 -2.58 4.37 12.95
CA LEU A 45 -3.91 4.58 12.39
C LEU A 45 -4.94 4.53 13.51
N VAL A 46 -5.75 5.59 13.63
CA VAL A 46 -6.81 5.63 14.65
C VAL A 46 -8.11 5.17 14.03
N ILE A 47 -8.82 4.24 14.69
CA ILE A 47 -10.17 3.85 14.31
C ILE A 47 -11.07 4.02 15.53
N SER A 48 -11.91 5.06 15.53
CA SER A 48 -12.69 5.43 16.71
C SER A 48 -14.14 5.81 16.41
N ALA A 49 -15.02 5.60 17.38
CA ALA A 49 -16.41 6.07 17.35
C ALA A 49 -16.56 7.48 17.96
N THR A 50 -15.47 8.22 18.20
CA THR A 50 -15.54 9.56 18.77
C THR A 50 -16.22 10.54 17.81
N GLU A 51 -17.16 11.34 18.34
CA GLU A 51 -17.76 12.47 17.64
C GLU A 51 -17.07 13.79 18.01
N ASN A 52 -16.10 13.74 18.94
CA ASN A 52 -15.42 14.91 19.44
C ASN A 52 -14.30 15.35 18.48
N MET A 53 -14.53 16.44 17.78
CA MET A 53 -13.55 17.04 16.88
C MET A 53 -12.24 17.43 17.58
N ALA A 54 -12.27 17.74 18.88
CA ALA A 54 -11.05 18.04 19.63
C ALA A 54 -10.14 16.81 19.78
N ASP A 55 -10.72 15.62 19.92
CA ASP A 55 -9.96 14.36 20.03
C ASP A 55 -9.33 13.99 18.68
N ILE A 56 -10.07 14.18 17.58
CA ILE A 56 -9.56 13.98 16.22
C ILE A 56 -8.41 14.95 15.94
N ALA A 57 -8.62 16.25 16.20
CA ALA A 57 -7.59 17.27 16.00
C ALA A 57 -6.35 16.99 16.86
N LYS A 58 -6.53 16.48 18.08
CA LYS A 58 -5.42 16.10 18.95
C LYS A 58 -4.67 14.88 18.42
N ALA A 59 -5.36 13.85 17.92
CA ALA A 59 -4.72 12.69 17.30
C ALA A 59 -3.85 13.12 16.10
N LEU A 60 -4.39 13.95 15.21
CA LEU A 60 -3.66 14.48 14.05
C LEU A 60 -2.42 15.26 14.45
N ARG A 61 -2.51 16.12 15.48
CA ARG A 61 -1.35 16.87 16.00
C ARG A 61 -0.26 15.99 16.59
N LEU A 62 -0.60 14.79 17.03
CA LEU A 62 0.35 13.81 17.57
C LEU A 62 0.97 12.93 16.46
N GLY A 63 0.67 13.21 15.19
CA GLY A 63 1.29 12.53 14.04
C GLY A 63 0.76 11.12 13.84
N VAL A 64 -0.57 10.96 13.78
CA VAL A 64 -1.21 9.76 13.23
C VAL A 64 -1.28 9.88 11.70
N GLU A 65 -1.31 8.74 11.02
CA GLU A 65 -1.47 8.67 9.58
C GLU A 65 -2.87 9.13 9.16
N ASP A 66 -3.90 8.66 9.86
CA ASP A 66 -5.27 9.14 9.70
C ASP A 66 -6.17 8.68 10.87
N VAL A 67 -7.41 9.17 10.88
CA VAL A 67 -8.47 8.83 11.82
C VAL A 67 -9.71 8.36 11.05
N LEU A 68 -10.03 7.06 11.11
CA LEU A 68 -11.28 6.51 10.59
C LEU A 68 -12.37 6.50 11.65
N LEU A 69 -13.57 6.92 11.25
CA LEU A 69 -14.76 6.85 12.08
C LEU A 69 -15.43 5.48 12.02
N LYS A 70 -15.81 4.96 13.18
CA LYS A 70 -16.65 3.76 13.29
C LYS A 70 -18.14 4.11 13.09
N PRO A 71 -18.96 3.21 12.53
CA PRO A 71 -18.54 1.95 11.90
C PRO A 71 -17.80 2.22 10.59
N VAL A 72 -16.73 1.46 10.32
CA VAL A 72 -16.00 1.55 9.05
C VAL A 72 -16.90 0.96 7.97
N LYS A 73 -17.55 1.84 7.21
CA LYS A 73 -18.49 1.43 6.15
C LYS A 73 -17.78 0.90 4.90
N ASP A 74 -16.57 1.40 4.65
CA ASP A 74 -15.76 1.05 3.49
C ASP A 74 -14.46 0.38 3.94
N LEU A 75 -14.43 -0.95 3.87
CA LEU A 75 -13.24 -1.74 4.20
C LEU A 75 -12.14 -1.61 3.13
N ASN A 76 -12.48 -1.25 1.89
CA ASN A 76 -11.47 -1.02 0.85
C ASN A 76 -10.64 0.20 1.19
N ARG A 77 -11.28 1.27 1.68
CA ARG A 77 -10.58 2.46 2.16
C ARG A 77 -9.63 2.12 3.31
N LEU A 78 -10.07 1.35 4.32
CA LEU A 78 -9.17 0.91 5.40
C LEU A 78 -7.98 0.12 4.86
N ARG A 79 -8.23 -0.80 3.93
CA ARG A 79 -7.19 -1.60 3.27
C ARG A 79 -6.17 -0.71 2.57
N GLU A 80 -6.61 0.25 1.77
CA GLU A 80 -5.76 1.21 1.06
C GLU A 80 -4.89 2.02 2.03
N MET A 81 -5.47 2.50 3.12
CA MET A 81 -4.75 3.27 4.14
C MET A 81 -3.67 2.44 4.83
N VAL A 82 -3.99 1.19 5.20
CA VAL A 82 -3.00 0.26 5.77
C VAL A 82 -1.86 0.00 4.78
N PHE A 83 -2.18 -0.23 3.51
CA PHE A 83 -1.16 -0.43 2.49
C PHE A 83 -0.29 0.80 2.26
N ALA A 84 -0.87 2.01 2.27
CA ALA A 84 -0.11 3.25 2.15
C ALA A 84 0.86 3.45 3.34
N CYS A 85 0.45 3.06 4.56
CA CYS A 85 1.31 3.14 5.75
C CYS A 85 2.48 2.13 5.70
N LEU A 86 2.21 0.90 5.27
CA LEU A 86 3.19 -0.20 5.30
C LEU A 86 4.13 -0.22 4.09
N TYR A 87 3.65 0.29 2.95
CA TYR A 87 4.40 0.31 1.70
C TYR A 87 4.47 1.73 1.12
N PRO A 88 4.97 2.72 1.90
CA PRO A 88 5.00 4.10 1.46
C PRO A 88 5.84 4.27 0.20
N SER A 89 6.89 3.46 -0.02
CA SER A 89 7.64 3.47 -1.27
C SER A 89 6.85 2.95 -2.46
N MET A 90 5.88 2.06 -2.28
CA MET A 90 5.07 1.48 -3.37
C MET A 90 3.87 2.37 -3.71
N PHE A 91 3.39 3.17 -2.75
CA PHE A 91 2.34 4.17 -2.95
C PHE A 91 2.89 5.54 -3.34
N ASN A 92 4.02 5.96 -2.76
CA ASN A 92 4.77 7.11 -3.26
C ASN A 92 5.40 6.76 -4.60
N SER A 93 5.90 5.53 -4.82
CA SER A 93 6.24 5.13 -6.19
C SER A 93 5.00 5.14 -7.03
N ARG A 94 3.82 4.62 -6.65
CA ARG A 94 2.65 4.77 -7.52
C ARG A 94 2.24 6.21 -7.80
N VAL A 95 2.32 7.15 -6.86
CA VAL A 95 1.99 8.56 -7.13
C VAL A 95 3.09 9.24 -7.93
N GLU A 96 4.37 9.00 -7.62
CA GLU A 96 5.51 9.50 -8.39
C GLU A 96 5.67 8.78 -9.73
N GLU A 97 5.30 7.51 -9.84
CA GLU A 97 5.22 6.66 -11.03
C GLU A 97 3.96 6.99 -11.77
N GLU A 98 2.85 7.43 -11.18
CA GLU A 98 1.68 7.90 -11.92
C GLU A 98 1.98 9.30 -12.46
N GLU A 99 2.62 10.20 -11.69
CA GLU A 99 3.11 11.48 -12.19
C GLU A 99 4.30 11.35 -13.16
N ARG A 100 5.20 10.38 -12.98
CA ARG A 100 6.25 10.03 -13.94
C ARG A 100 5.65 9.29 -15.11
N LEU A 101 4.72 8.35 -14.94
CA LEU A 101 4.00 7.69 -16.02
C LEU A 101 3.21 8.71 -16.77
N PHE A 102 2.60 9.74 -16.18
CA PHE A 102 1.91 10.80 -16.92
C PHE A 102 2.91 11.64 -17.72
N ARG A 103 4.06 12.01 -17.14
CA ARG A 103 5.13 12.74 -17.86
C ARG A 103 5.81 11.89 -18.94
N ASP A 104 6.10 10.64 -18.63
CA ASP A 104 6.69 9.63 -19.48
C ASP A 104 5.67 9.18 -20.52
N TRP A 105 4.37 9.19 -20.22
CA TRP A 105 3.25 8.93 -21.13
C TRP A 105 3.11 10.08 -22.11
N ASP A 106 3.14 11.33 -21.67
CA ASP A 106 3.19 12.47 -22.60
C ASP A 106 4.44 12.38 -23.49
N ALA A 107 5.60 12.02 -22.92
CA ALA A 107 6.83 11.79 -23.70
C ALA A 107 6.80 10.52 -24.58
N MET A 108 6.06 9.48 -24.21
CA MET A 108 5.88 8.20 -24.91
C MET A 108 4.80 8.31 -25.99
N VAL A 109 3.79 9.17 -25.79
CA VAL A 109 2.81 9.58 -26.81
C VAL A 109 3.52 10.35 -27.91
N ASP A 110 4.47 11.21 -27.56
CA ASP A 110 5.34 11.90 -28.51
C ASP A 110 6.43 10.99 -29.13
N ASN A 111 6.76 9.85 -28.50
CA ASN A 111 7.72 8.87 -29.02
C ASN A 111 7.25 7.40 -28.87
N PRO A 112 6.36 6.94 -29.76
CA PRO A 112 5.74 5.60 -29.71
C PRO A 112 6.75 4.44 -29.74
N ALA A 113 7.93 4.65 -30.34
CA ALA A 113 8.96 3.63 -30.45
C ALA A 113 9.67 3.37 -29.10
N ALA A 114 9.92 4.41 -28.30
CA ALA A 114 10.47 4.26 -26.96
C ALA A 114 9.48 3.56 -26.03
N ALA A 115 8.19 3.89 -26.16
CA ALA A 115 7.11 3.27 -25.41
C ALA A 115 7.00 1.76 -25.67
N ALA A 116 7.00 1.37 -26.95
CA ALA A 116 6.96 -0.03 -27.35
C ALA A 116 8.16 -0.83 -26.84
N LYS A 117 9.36 -0.22 -26.82
CA LYS A 117 10.57 -0.86 -26.31
C LYS A 117 10.52 -1.10 -24.80
N LEU A 118 10.08 -0.12 -24.02
CA LEU A 118 9.94 -0.28 -22.56
C LEU A 118 8.92 -1.36 -22.21
N LEU A 119 7.77 -1.39 -22.91
CA LEU A 119 6.76 -2.43 -22.72
C LEU A 119 7.28 -3.83 -23.07
N GLN A 120 8.16 -3.95 -24.07
CA GLN A 120 8.85 -5.21 -24.38
C GLN A 120 9.84 -5.64 -23.29
N GLU A 121 10.52 -4.69 -22.63
CA GLU A 121 11.46 -4.99 -21.54
C GLU A 121 10.74 -5.45 -20.27
N LEU A 122 9.51 -5.00 -20.04
CA LEU A 122 8.68 -5.40 -18.89
C LEU A 122 7.92 -6.72 -19.10
N GLN A 123 8.01 -7.33 -20.29
CA GLN A 123 7.36 -8.62 -20.56
C GLN A 123 8.03 -9.77 -19.79
N PRO A 124 7.24 -10.72 -19.24
CA PRO A 124 7.80 -11.91 -18.61
C PRO A 124 8.56 -12.78 -19.64
N PRO A 125 9.45 -13.67 -19.19
CA PRO A 125 10.12 -14.60 -20.09
C PRO A 125 9.11 -15.45 -20.89
N VAL A 126 9.32 -15.56 -22.21
CA VAL A 126 8.45 -16.31 -23.13
C VAL A 126 8.24 -17.78 -22.77
N GLN A 127 9.17 -18.34 -22.00
CA GLN A 127 9.10 -19.66 -21.42
C GLN A 127 9.61 -19.59 -19.98
N GLN A 128 8.77 -20.04 -19.05
CA GLN A 128 9.11 -20.09 -17.63
C GLN A 128 8.34 -21.20 -16.92
N VAL A 129 8.74 -21.50 -15.69
CA VAL A 129 8.05 -22.44 -14.80
C VAL A 129 7.62 -21.68 -13.56
N ILE A 130 6.31 -21.67 -13.30
CA ILE A 130 5.69 -20.98 -12.15
C ILE A 130 4.69 -21.96 -11.53
N SER A 131 4.75 -22.15 -10.20
CA SER A 131 3.81 -23.01 -9.46
C SER A 131 3.66 -24.41 -10.08
N HIS A 132 4.80 -25.04 -10.39
CA HIS A 132 4.92 -26.33 -11.09
C HIS A 132 4.30 -26.40 -12.50
N CYS A 133 3.78 -25.29 -13.03
CA CYS A 133 3.25 -25.16 -14.38
C CYS A 133 4.31 -24.62 -15.34
N ARG A 134 4.47 -25.25 -16.50
CA ARG A 134 5.29 -24.70 -17.58
C ARG A 134 4.44 -23.72 -18.40
N VAL A 135 4.75 -22.42 -18.28
CA VAL A 135 4.02 -21.36 -18.98
C VAL A 135 4.83 -20.94 -20.20
N ASN A 136 4.16 -20.92 -21.36
CA ASN A 136 4.74 -20.44 -22.61
C ASN A 136 3.76 -19.48 -23.27
N TYR A 137 4.27 -18.41 -23.86
CA TYR A 137 3.45 -17.51 -24.65
C TYR A 137 4.24 -16.92 -25.82
N ARG A 138 3.51 -16.37 -26.80
CA ARG A 138 4.09 -15.69 -27.96
C ARG A 138 3.15 -14.56 -28.39
N GLN A 139 3.69 -13.36 -28.52
CA GLN A 139 2.95 -12.26 -29.15
C GLN A 139 2.84 -12.52 -30.66
N LEU A 140 1.62 -12.40 -31.19
CA LEU A 140 1.31 -12.64 -32.61
C LEU A 140 1.18 -11.34 -33.43
N VAL A 141 1.32 -10.18 -32.79
CA VAL A 141 1.21 -8.85 -33.42
C VAL A 141 2.60 -8.34 -33.81
N ALA A 142 2.68 -7.56 -34.89
CA ALA A 142 3.92 -6.94 -35.37
C ALA A 142 4.52 -5.96 -34.33
N ALA A 143 5.85 -5.88 -34.30
CA ALA A 143 6.64 -5.13 -33.31
C ALA A 143 6.44 -3.61 -33.32
N ASP A 144 5.68 -3.09 -34.28
CA ASP A 144 5.40 -1.67 -34.51
C ASP A 144 4.06 -1.19 -33.92
N LYS A 145 3.27 -2.10 -33.33
CA LYS A 145 2.05 -1.76 -32.58
C LYS A 145 2.22 -2.14 -31.12
N PRO A 146 1.68 -1.34 -30.16
CA PRO A 146 1.66 -1.76 -28.77
C PRO A 146 0.91 -3.09 -28.68
N GLY A 147 1.66 -4.16 -28.42
CA GLY A 147 1.12 -5.51 -28.22
C GLY A 147 0.42 -5.62 -26.87
N LEU A 148 -0.35 -6.70 -26.68
CA LEU A 148 -0.93 -7.05 -25.39
C LEU A 148 0.20 -7.26 -24.36
N VAL A 149 0.10 -6.57 -23.22
CA VAL A 149 1.04 -6.72 -22.11
C VAL A 149 0.60 -7.92 -21.28
N LEU A 150 1.37 -9.00 -21.29
CA LEU A 150 1.12 -10.13 -20.39
C LEU A 150 1.82 -9.90 -19.04
N ASP A 151 1.12 -10.13 -17.95
CA ASP A 151 1.69 -10.30 -16.60
C ASP A 151 1.27 -11.66 -16.03
N ILE A 152 2.17 -12.38 -15.35
CA ILE A 152 1.94 -13.71 -14.78
C ILE A 152 2.66 -13.81 -13.43
N ALA A 153 1.92 -14.17 -12.38
CA ALA A 153 2.47 -14.32 -11.03
C ALA A 153 1.93 -15.58 -10.33
N ALA A 154 2.77 -16.18 -9.47
CA ALA A 154 2.33 -17.22 -8.54
C ALA A 154 1.46 -16.61 -7.43
N LEU A 155 0.32 -17.24 -7.14
CA LEU A 155 -0.49 -16.94 -5.95
C LEU A 155 -0.16 -17.89 -4.79
N SER A 156 0.25 -19.12 -5.12
CA SER A 156 0.68 -20.16 -4.18
C SER A 156 1.65 -21.12 -4.88
N GLU A 157 2.14 -22.16 -4.18
CA GLU A 157 2.93 -23.24 -4.81
C GLU A 157 2.18 -23.96 -5.93
N ASN A 158 0.83 -23.97 -5.89
CA ASN A 158 -0.02 -24.70 -6.83
C ASN A 158 -0.88 -23.80 -7.73
N ASP A 159 -0.95 -22.50 -7.42
CA ASP A 159 -1.84 -21.56 -8.11
C ASP A 159 -1.06 -20.42 -8.74
N LEU A 160 -1.50 -19.99 -9.92
CA LEU A 160 -0.99 -18.81 -10.62
C LEU A 160 -2.13 -17.96 -11.17
N ALA A 161 -1.86 -16.67 -11.35
CA ALA A 161 -2.75 -15.72 -12.02
C ALA A 161 -2.03 -15.06 -13.19
N PHE A 162 -2.80 -14.63 -14.18
CA PHE A 162 -2.28 -13.86 -15.30
C PHE A 162 -3.26 -12.73 -15.66
N LEU A 163 -2.71 -11.63 -16.18
CA LEU A 163 -3.45 -10.46 -16.62
C LEU A 163 -3.06 -10.13 -18.07
N LEU A 164 -4.07 -9.85 -18.88
CA LEU A 164 -3.97 -9.31 -20.23
C LEU A 164 -4.93 -8.11 -20.30
N PRO A 165 -4.42 -6.87 -20.35
CA PRO A 165 -5.24 -5.66 -20.47
C PRO A 165 -5.77 -5.45 -21.90
#